data_AF-A0A933W8M4-F1
#
_entry.id   AF-A0A933W8M4-F1
#
_cell.length_a   1.000
_cell.length_b   1.000
_cell.length_c   1.000
_cell.angle_alpha   90.00
_cell.angle_beta   90.00
_cell.angle_gamma   90.00
#
_symmetry.space_group_name_H-M   'P 1'
#
loop_
_entity.id
_entity.type
_entity.pdbx_description
1 polymer ?
#
loop_
_entity_poly.entity_id
_entity_poly.type
_entity_poly.pdbx_seq_one_letter_code
_entity_poly.pdbx_strand_id
1 'polypeptide(L)'
;MNRKILMSLGAIVFVAALVATATGAFFSDSETSTGNTFTAGAIDLKVDSVQHYNGLVCVSDGEIYVWAPEENVTLDVNNQPVLGAHDFDAYNLAHPGGYPVAGSSCDGTWTLTDLTNSLHKFWNFTDVKPGDEGENTISLHIDNNPAWACVDVNLTANDDVTCNDPENDAEGPAVCNNSVPSATFDGELAQNLKFAAWADDGDNVWETGEPLLFSNQSGPASDVLGGKTYALADSVTGPGPLPGGSTSYIGLAWCAGTQTVDTGANTISCDGAGMGNDTQTDSMTADVAFRVEQHRNNPNFLCTPRTAPETGTVTVDKVVTFTSTSVVGVDVNDFTLHIDGPVPGTGDDQVVVDEVPTAGLPVGQYTVSEVYSNDPVGIQFNASFSGSCTEVGDTGVANMTVVAGVNPTCTITNLVITPQT
;
A
#
# COMPACT_ATOMS: atom_id res chain seq x y z
N MET A 1 -75.70 71.86 23.56
CA MET A 1 -75.11 71.06 24.65
C MET A 1 -75.62 69.62 24.49
N ASN A 2 -74.84 68.56 24.24
CA ASN A 2 -73.39 68.43 24.08
C ASN A 2 -73.07 67.30 23.10
N ARG A 3 -72.27 67.61 22.08
CA ARG A 3 -71.97 66.71 20.97
C ARG A 3 -71.01 65.61 21.42
N LYS A 4 -71.58 64.43 21.62
CA LYS A 4 -70.93 63.14 21.43
C LYS A 4 -70.50 63.04 19.95
N ILE A 5 -69.37 62.41 19.67
CA ILE A 5 -69.26 61.25 18.76
C ILE A 5 -67.79 60.78 18.72
N LEU A 6 -67.65 59.47 18.94
CA LEU A 6 -66.54 58.59 18.59
C LEU A 6 -65.68 59.03 17.40
N MET A 7 -64.36 58.92 17.51
CA MET A 7 -63.49 58.16 16.59
C MET A 7 -62.01 58.52 16.79
N SER A 8 -61.18 57.47 16.87
CA SER A 8 -60.00 57.31 16.02
C SER A 8 -58.72 58.12 16.30
N LEU A 9 -57.61 57.40 16.09
CA LEU A 9 -56.32 57.87 15.56
C LEU A 9 -55.41 58.73 16.45
N GLY A 10 -54.15 58.31 16.46
CA GLY A 10 -53.09 59.17 15.97
C GLY A 10 -52.08 59.61 17.03
N ALA A 11 -50.85 59.09 17.01
CA ALA A 11 -49.82 59.33 15.99
C ALA A 11 -48.93 60.54 16.35
N ILE A 12 -47.66 60.23 16.67
CA ILE A 12 -46.43 60.92 16.23
C ILE A 12 -46.28 62.34 16.88
N VAL A 13 -45.13 62.85 17.34
CA VAL A 13 -43.83 63.04 16.69
C VAL A 13 -42.80 63.46 17.76
N PHE A 14 -41.64 62.81 17.73
CA PHE A 14 -40.27 63.32 17.85
C PHE A 14 -40.06 64.77 18.37
N VAL A 15 -39.14 64.96 19.32
CA VAL A 15 -37.92 65.80 19.22
C VAL A 15 -37.22 65.96 20.58
N ALA A 16 -35.87 65.89 20.53
CA ALA A 16 -34.86 66.47 21.45
C ALA A 16 -34.39 65.70 22.71
N ALA A 17 -33.30 64.95 22.51
CA ALA A 17 -31.97 65.17 23.08
C ALA A 17 -31.75 65.32 24.61
N LEU A 18 -30.98 64.35 25.12
CA LEU A 18 -29.86 64.42 26.09
C LEU A 18 -30.11 64.37 27.63
N VAL A 19 -29.83 63.16 28.15
CA VAL A 19 -28.94 62.79 29.29
C VAL A 19 -29.47 62.69 30.74
N ALA A 20 -29.59 61.42 31.18
CA ALA A 20 -29.24 60.76 32.47
C ALA A 20 -29.87 61.28 33.80
N THR A 21 -30.26 60.48 34.80
CA THR A 21 -29.70 59.25 35.43
C THR A 21 -30.84 58.49 36.18
N ALA A 22 -31.14 57.21 35.90
CA ALA A 22 -30.54 55.96 36.42
C ALA A 22 -30.76 55.64 37.92
N THR A 23 -31.62 54.65 38.20
CA THR A 23 -31.27 53.48 39.05
C THR A 23 -31.99 52.24 38.53
N GLY A 24 -31.37 51.59 37.55
CA GLY A 24 -31.71 50.22 37.15
C GLY A 24 -30.39 49.48 36.98
N ALA A 25 -29.88 48.89 38.05
CA ALA A 25 -28.74 47.99 37.96
C ALA A 25 -29.27 46.61 37.55
N PHE A 26 -29.28 46.35 36.25
CA PHE A 26 -29.31 44.99 35.72
C PHE A 26 -27.92 44.71 35.17
N PHE A 27 -27.03 44.24 36.03
CA PHE A 27 -25.80 43.61 35.58
C PHE A 27 -26.13 42.17 35.22
N SER A 28 -26.34 41.91 33.93
CA SER A 28 -26.33 40.56 33.37
C SER A 28 -25.20 40.50 32.36
N ASP A 29 -24.25 39.61 32.59
CA ASP A 29 -23.24 39.24 31.61
C ASP A 29 -23.49 37.79 31.20
N SER A 30 -23.31 37.52 29.91
CA SER A 30 -23.68 36.27 29.25
C SER A 30 -22.59 35.92 28.24
N GLU A 31 -21.68 35.04 28.64
CA GLU A 31 -20.63 34.53 27.77
C GLU A 31 -21.16 33.31 27.00
N THR A 32 -21.15 33.39 25.67
CA THR A 32 -21.62 32.31 24.80
C THR A 32 -20.45 31.73 24.03
N SER A 33 -20.16 30.45 24.26
CA SER A 33 -19.23 29.69 23.45
C SER A 33 -19.99 29.07 22.27
N THR A 34 -19.86 29.65 21.08
CA THR A 34 -20.49 29.17 19.83
C THR A 34 -19.44 28.51 18.94
N GLY A 35 -19.77 27.38 18.29
CA GLY A 35 -18.85 26.67 17.41
C GLY A 35 -17.91 25.70 18.12
N ASN A 36 -18.31 25.19 19.29
CA ASN A 36 -17.63 24.05 19.91
C ASN A 36 -17.80 22.82 19.02
N THR A 37 -16.73 22.44 18.34
CA THR A 37 -16.71 21.35 17.37
C THR A 37 -15.88 20.20 17.93
N PHE A 38 -16.43 18.98 17.89
CA PHE A 38 -15.63 17.76 18.02
C PHE A 38 -15.28 17.27 16.61
N THR A 39 -13.99 17.27 16.30
CA THR A 39 -13.45 16.66 15.10
C THR A 39 -12.73 15.39 15.51
N ALA A 40 -13.07 14.25 14.88
CA ALA A 40 -12.32 13.01 15.09
C ALA A 40 -10.91 13.18 14.52
N GLY A 41 -9.89 12.72 15.26
CA GLY A 41 -8.52 12.67 14.74
C GLY A 41 -8.36 11.52 13.76
N ALA A 42 -7.46 11.69 12.78
CA ALA A 42 -7.00 10.61 11.90
C ALA A 42 -5.63 10.11 12.39
N ILE A 43 -5.30 8.88 12.01
CA ILE A 43 -3.93 8.36 12.02
C ILE A 43 -3.53 8.21 10.56
N ASP A 44 -2.40 8.81 10.20
CA ASP A 44 -1.84 8.76 8.86
C ASP A 44 -0.38 8.31 8.98
N LEU A 45 0.07 7.47 8.06
CA LEU A 45 1.43 6.97 7.98
C LEU A 45 1.94 7.21 6.57
N LYS A 46 3.04 7.94 6.48
CA LYS A 46 3.82 8.07 5.25
C LYS A 46 5.18 7.45 5.42
N VAL A 47 5.74 6.97 4.31
CA VAL A 47 7.01 6.28 4.27
C VAL A 47 7.90 6.89 3.20
N ASP A 48 9.20 6.99 3.48
CA ASP A 48 10.25 7.24 2.49
C ASP A 48 11.39 6.22 2.65
N SER A 49 12.25 6.16 1.64
CA SER A 49 13.39 5.24 1.59
C SER A 49 14.57 5.94 0.95
N VAL A 50 15.77 5.69 1.47
CA VAL A 50 17.05 6.01 0.84
C VAL A 50 17.83 4.71 0.67
N GLN A 51 18.29 4.44 -0.55
CA GLN A 51 18.94 3.18 -0.91
C GLN A 51 20.44 3.36 -1.16
N HIS A 52 21.21 2.41 -0.63
CA HIS A 52 22.65 2.27 -0.79
C HIS A 52 23.02 0.91 -1.41
N TYR A 53 24.11 0.89 -2.18
CA TYR A 53 24.66 -0.31 -2.83
C TYR A 53 26.16 -0.16 -3.04
N ASN A 54 26.98 -1.04 -2.48
CA ASN A 54 28.45 -1.05 -2.63
C ASN A 54 29.12 0.35 -2.52
N GLY A 55 28.75 1.15 -1.52
CA GLY A 55 29.29 2.51 -1.30
C GLY A 55 28.78 3.58 -2.28
N LEU A 56 27.75 3.26 -3.06
CA LEU A 56 26.94 4.19 -3.83
C LEU A 56 25.61 4.43 -3.11
N VAL A 57 25.08 5.63 -3.24
CA VAL A 57 23.76 6.02 -2.76
C VAL A 57 22.89 6.46 -3.95
N CYS A 58 21.62 6.08 -3.94
CA CYS A 58 20.64 6.49 -4.93
C CYS A 58 20.08 7.86 -4.55
N VAL A 59 20.31 8.88 -5.38
CA VAL A 59 20.00 10.28 -5.05
C VAL A 59 19.36 11.02 -6.22
N SER A 60 18.56 12.04 -5.94
CA SER A 60 17.96 12.86 -6.99
C SER A 60 18.99 13.81 -7.61
N ASP A 61 19.07 13.84 -8.94
CA ASP A 61 19.84 14.83 -9.70
C ASP A 61 19.02 16.08 -10.08
N GLY A 62 17.75 16.14 -9.64
CA GLY A 62 16.78 17.18 -9.96
C GLY A 62 15.74 16.78 -11.01
N GLU A 63 15.94 15.70 -11.76
CA GLU A 63 14.97 15.16 -12.72
C GLU A 63 14.68 13.66 -12.49
N ILE A 64 15.72 12.86 -12.22
CA ILE A 64 15.64 11.43 -11.97
C ILE A 64 16.46 11.06 -10.71
N TYR A 65 16.35 9.81 -10.27
CA TYR A 65 17.25 9.25 -9.27
C TYR A 65 18.39 8.52 -9.96
N VAL A 66 19.63 8.77 -9.52
CA VAL A 66 20.86 8.17 -10.06
C VAL A 66 21.78 7.66 -8.95
N TRP A 67 22.57 6.63 -9.26
CA TRP A 67 23.62 6.16 -8.36
C TRP A 67 24.77 7.17 -8.28
N ALA A 68 25.13 7.60 -7.07
CA ALA A 68 26.25 8.49 -6.83
C ALA A 68 27.17 7.93 -5.75
N PRO A 69 28.50 8.15 -5.84
CA PRO A 69 29.39 7.80 -4.75
C PRO A 69 29.03 8.58 -3.49
N GLU A 70 28.96 7.91 -2.34
CA GLU A 70 28.56 8.52 -1.07
C GLU A 70 29.41 9.74 -0.69
N GLU A 71 30.70 9.70 -1.03
CA GLU A 71 31.63 10.82 -0.80
C GLU A 71 31.25 12.11 -1.56
N ASN A 72 30.39 12.02 -2.57
CA ASN A 72 29.92 13.16 -3.37
C ASN A 72 28.53 13.65 -2.98
N VAL A 73 27.95 13.08 -1.92
CA VAL A 73 26.60 13.36 -1.47
C VAL A 73 26.62 14.05 -0.12
N THR A 74 25.76 15.05 0.05
CA THR A 74 25.57 15.78 1.31
C THR A 74 24.11 15.72 1.72
N LEU A 75 23.82 15.83 3.02
CA LEU A 75 22.44 15.88 3.51
C LEU A 75 21.89 17.31 3.44
N ASP A 76 20.62 17.44 3.04
CA ASP A 76 19.87 18.70 3.14
C ASP A 76 19.32 18.95 4.56
N VAL A 77 18.53 20.01 4.70
CA VAL A 77 17.92 20.40 5.99
C VAL A 77 16.85 19.42 6.50
N ASN A 78 16.41 18.48 5.66
CA ASN A 78 15.44 17.43 5.98
C ASN A 78 16.11 16.05 6.03
N ASN A 79 17.45 16.01 6.17
CA ASN A 79 18.23 14.77 6.16
C ASN A 79 18.12 13.96 4.85
N GLN A 80 17.77 14.61 3.74
CA GLN A 80 17.68 13.95 2.44
C GLN A 80 19.01 14.06 1.68
N PRO A 81 19.44 13.01 0.96
CA PRO A 81 20.65 13.05 0.15
C PRO A 81 20.52 14.04 -1.02
N VAL A 82 21.52 14.92 -1.17
CA VAL A 82 21.63 15.87 -2.27
C VAL A 82 22.97 15.71 -2.97
N LEU A 83 22.90 15.57 -4.29
CA LEU A 83 24.04 15.38 -5.16
C LEU A 83 24.78 16.70 -5.39
N GLY A 84 26.06 16.75 -5.02
CA GLY A 84 26.95 17.86 -5.36
C GLY A 84 27.37 17.84 -6.84
N ALA A 85 28.15 18.83 -7.27
CA ALA A 85 28.78 18.77 -8.60
C ALA A 85 29.82 17.64 -8.63
N HIS A 86 29.69 16.70 -9.57
CA HIS A 86 30.48 15.48 -9.62
C HIS A 86 30.87 15.12 -11.06
N ASP A 87 31.89 14.28 -11.20
CA ASP A 87 32.36 13.68 -12.46
C ASP A 87 32.27 12.16 -12.35
N PHE A 88 31.19 11.57 -12.85
CA PHE A 88 30.98 10.13 -12.82
C PHE A 88 31.97 9.37 -13.73
N ASP A 89 32.50 9.99 -14.78
CA ASP A 89 33.44 9.33 -15.69
C ASP A 89 34.75 9.02 -14.96
N ALA A 90 35.25 9.96 -14.15
CA ALA A 90 36.44 9.75 -13.33
C ALA A 90 36.26 8.63 -12.30
N TYR A 91 35.09 8.57 -11.66
CA TYR A 91 34.76 7.52 -10.69
C TYR A 91 34.66 6.13 -11.35
N ASN A 92 33.91 6.03 -12.46
CA ASN A 92 33.73 4.77 -13.19
C ASN A 92 35.05 4.28 -13.81
N LEU A 93 35.96 5.19 -14.19
CA LEU A 93 37.31 4.82 -14.64
C LEU A 93 38.17 4.23 -13.52
N ALA A 94 38.00 4.72 -12.28
CA ALA A 94 38.67 4.19 -11.10
C ALA A 94 38.08 2.84 -10.63
N HIS A 95 36.82 2.56 -10.96
CA HIS A 95 36.08 1.35 -10.58
C HIS A 95 35.61 0.55 -11.81
N PRO A 96 36.55 0.01 -12.62
CA PRO A 96 36.20 -0.67 -13.85
C PRO A 96 35.37 -1.93 -13.57
N GLY A 97 34.15 -1.99 -14.12
CA GLY A 97 33.23 -3.10 -13.93
C GLY A 97 32.43 -3.07 -12.62
N GLY A 98 32.46 -1.94 -11.91
CA GLY A 98 31.58 -1.73 -10.75
C GLY A 98 30.10 -1.73 -11.14
N TYR A 99 29.28 -2.33 -10.27
CA TYR A 99 27.83 -2.29 -10.38
C TYR A 99 27.25 -1.78 -9.05
N PRO A 100 26.20 -0.93 -9.09
CA PRO A 100 25.74 -0.17 -10.24
C PRO A 100 26.78 0.79 -10.82
N VAL A 101 26.53 1.29 -12.03
CA VAL A 101 27.40 2.28 -12.67
C VAL A 101 27.03 3.66 -12.14
N ALA A 102 28.00 4.43 -11.64
CA ALA A 102 27.72 5.78 -11.15
C ALA A 102 27.15 6.65 -12.28
N GLY A 103 26.04 7.34 -12.00
CA GLY A 103 25.25 8.13 -12.95
C GLY A 103 24.17 7.38 -13.70
N SER A 104 24.07 6.05 -13.58
CA SER A 104 22.91 5.33 -14.12
C SER A 104 21.68 5.52 -13.24
N SER A 105 20.48 5.42 -13.83
CA SER A 105 19.22 5.50 -13.08
C SER A 105 19.15 4.46 -11.97
N CYS A 106 18.51 4.83 -10.86
CA CYS A 106 18.27 3.95 -9.72
C CYS A 106 16.82 4.03 -9.25
N ASP A 107 16.36 2.94 -8.63
CA ASP A 107 15.13 2.86 -7.85
C ASP A 107 15.50 2.75 -6.36
N GLY A 108 14.57 2.42 -5.45
CA GLY A 108 14.92 2.22 -4.04
C GLY A 108 14.90 3.48 -3.19
N THR A 109 14.98 4.66 -3.81
CA THR A 109 14.89 5.96 -3.13
C THR A 109 13.69 6.76 -3.60
N TRP A 110 12.90 7.28 -2.66
CA TRP A 110 11.78 8.16 -2.95
C TRP A 110 11.44 9.02 -1.74
N THR A 111 10.84 10.18 -1.99
CA THR A 111 10.37 11.08 -0.93
C THR A 111 9.07 10.59 -0.31
N LEU A 112 8.76 11.16 0.87
CA LEU A 112 7.56 10.92 1.66
C LEU A 112 6.28 10.65 0.84
N THR A 113 5.74 9.43 0.95
CA THR A 113 4.58 9.00 0.17
C THR A 113 3.68 8.02 0.93
N ASP A 114 2.45 7.87 0.46
CA ASP A 114 1.57 6.78 0.86
C ASP A 114 1.86 5.58 -0.06
N LEU A 115 2.18 4.41 0.51
CA LEU A 115 2.41 3.19 -0.26
C LEU A 115 1.09 2.64 -0.80
N THR A 116 0.57 3.31 -1.83
CA THR A 116 -0.59 2.87 -2.60
C THR A 116 -0.09 2.66 -4.04
N ASN A 117 -0.46 1.54 -4.67
CA ASN A 117 -0.22 1.25 -6.10
C ASN A 117 1.11 0.58 -6.51
N SER A 118 1.85 -0.06 -5.60
CA SER A 118 3.05 -0.88 -5.92
C SER A 118 4.16 -0.16 -6.74
N LEU A 119 4.13 1.17 -6.79
CA LEU A 119 5.09 1.97 -7.56
C LEU A 119 6.45 2.07 -6.87
N HIS A 120 6.46 2.07 -5.53
CA HIS A 120 7.66 2.27 -4.73
C HIS A 120 8.20 0.91 -4.27
N LYS A 121 9.49 0.66 -4.54
CA LYS A 121 10.18 -0.61 -4.24
C LYS A 121 11.45 -0.31 -3.45
N PHE A 122 11.60 -0.88 -2.25
CA PHE A 122 12.79 -0.68 -1.40
C PHE A 122 14.09 -1.17 -2.05
N TRP A 123 13.98 -2.15 -2.94
CA TRP A 123 15.06 -2.62 -3.78
C TRP A 123 14.54 -3.05 -5.14
N ASN A 124 15.35 -2.87 -6.18
CA ASN A 124 15.09 -3.34 -7.54
C ASN A 124 16.41 -3.47 -8.31
N PHE A 125 17.13 -4.57 -8.07
CA PHE A 125 18.43 -4.83 -8.69
C PHE A 125 18.32 -5.90 -9.75
N THR A 126 19.12 -5.78 -10.81
CA THR A 126 19.07 -6.69 -11.96
C THR A 126 20.30 -7.60 -12.05
N ASP A 127 21.36 -7.32 -11.29
CA ASP A 127 22.65 -8.00 -11.44
C ASP A 127 23.38 -8.10 -10.10
N VAL A 128 22.78 -8.77 -9.12
CA VAL A 128 23.41 -9.02 -7.82
C VAL A 128 24.44 -10.14 -7.92
N LYS A 129 25.63 -9.93 -7.35
CA LYS A 129 26.78 -10.83 -7.40
C LYS A 129 27.27 -11.23 -6.01
N PRO A 130 27.99 -12.34 -5.89
CA PRO A 130 28.62 -12.74 -4.64
C PRO A 130 29.46 -11.62 -4.01
N GLY A 131 29.11 -11.24 -2.79
CA GLY A 131 29.78 -10.22 -2.01
C GLY A 131 29.20 -8.82 -2.18
N ASP A 132 28.22 -8.63 -3.07
CA ASP A 132 27.48 -7.37 -3.13
C ASP A 132 26.68 -7.17 -1.85
N GLU A 133 26.63 -5.93 -1.40
CA GLU A 133 25.92 -5.51 -0.22
C GLU A 133 25.24 -4.17 -0.45
N GLY A 134 24.19 -3.92 0.32
CA GLY A 134 23.47 -2.67 0.25
C GLY A 134 22.61 -2.46 1.47
N GLU A 135 22.13 -1.23 1.60
CA GLU A 135 21.41 -0.79 2.78
C GLU A 135 20.22 0.08 2.40
N ASN A 136 19.24 0.17 3.28
CA ASN A 136 18.12 1.08 3.15
C ASN A 136 17.85 1.77 4.49
N THR A 137 17.77 3.11 4.45
CA THR A 137 17.17 3.90 5.52
C THR A 137 15.68 4.07 5.21
N ILE A 138 14.81 3.46 6.01
CA ILE A 138 13.36 3.56 5.82
C ILE A 138 12.78 4.44 6.92
N SER A 139 12.13 5.53 6.54
CA SER A 139 11.54 6.49 7.47
C SER A 139 10.04 6.29 7.61
N LEU A 140 9.53 6.22 8.84
CA LEU A 140 8.10 6.20 9.16
C LEU A 140 7.67 7.53 9.77
N HIS A 141 6.73 8.20 9.13
CA HIS A 141 6.21 9.50 9.57
C HIS A 141 4.80 9.34 10.11
N ILE A 142 4.66 9.47 11.42
CA ILE A 142 3.36 9.43 12.10
C ILE A 142 2.96 10.86 12.42
N ASP A 143 1.91 11.37 11.77
CA ASP A 143 1.62 12.81 11.78
C ASP A 143 1.26 13.38 13.16
N ASN A 144 0.44 12.68 13.95
CA ASN A 144 -0.23 13.33 15.09
C ASN A 144 -0.25 12.52 16.40
N ASN A 145 -0.80 11.31 16.38
CA ASN A 145 -1.01 10.54 17.61
C ASN A 145 -0.01 9.39 17.70
N PRO A 146 0.49 9.05 18.91
CA PRO A 146 1.32 7.86 19.07
C PRO A 146 0.63 6.61 18.53
N ALA A 147 1.42 5.77 17.88
CA ALA A 147 0.93 4.61 17.16
C ALA A 147 1.76 3.38 17.48
N TRP A 148 1.09 2.23 17.48
CA TRP A 148 1.74 0.95 17.28
C TRP A 148 2.06 0.78 15.80
N ALA A 149 3.14 0.09 15.50
CA ALA A 149 3.60 -0.10 14.13
C ALA A 149 4.10 -1.52 13.91
N CYS A 150 3.69 -2.12 12.80
CA CYS A 150 4.15 -3.41 12.35
C CYS A 150 4.67 -3.29 10.92
N VAL A 151 5.64 -4.13 10.57
CA VAL A 151 6.00 -4.40 9.18
C VAL A 151 5.67 -5.86 8.86
N ASP A 152 4.94 -6.07 7.77
CA ASP A 152 4.67 -7.39 7.20
C ASP A 152 5.55 -7.54 5.95
N VAL A 153 6.27 -8.65 5.87
CA VAL A 153 7.14 -8.98 4.73
C VAL A 153 6.78 -10.35 4.19
N ASN A 154 6.67 -10.45 2.87
CA ASN A 154 6.29 -11.71 2.23
C ASN A 154 7.05 -11.93 0.94
N LEU A 155 7.90 -12.95 0.91
CA LEU A 155 8.53 -13.45 -0.31
C LEU A 155 7.43 -13.98 -1.25
N THR A 156 7.32 -13.38 -2.43
CA THR A 156 6.28 -13.68 -3.43
C THR A 156 6.80 -14.47 -4.63
N ALA A 157 8.11 -14.43 -4.88
CA ALA A 157 8.78 -15.23 -5.90
C ALA A 157 10.22 -15.53 -5.47
N ASN A 158 10.73 -16.69 -5.90
CA ASN A 158 12.11 -17.12 -5.74
C ASN A 158 12.38 -18.16 -6.82
N ASP A 159 12.62 -17.66 -8.03
CA ASP A 159 12.48 -18.40 -9.26
C ASP A 159 13.84 -18.57 -9.91
N ASP A 160 14.12 -19.79 -10.35
CA ASP A 160 15.16 -20.10 -11.33
C ASP A 160 14.62 -19.68 -12.72
N VAL A 161 15.14 -18.56 -13.25
CA VAL A 161 14.55 -17.89 -14.42
C VAL A 161 15.13 -18.42 -15.73
N THR A 162 16.45 -18.61 -15.77
CA THR A 162 17.18 -19.14 -16.92
C THR A 162 18.33 -19.99 -16.43
N CYS A 163 19.02 -20.70 -17.32
CA CYS A 163 20.17 -21.50 -16.92
C CYS A 163 21.37 -21.16 -17.79
N ASN A 164 22.45 -20.64 -17.19
CA ASN A 164 23.73 -20.48 -17.89
C ASN A 164 24.64 -21.71 -17.68
N ASP A 165 25.73 -21.82 -18.45
CA ASP A 165 26.63 -22.99 -18.36
C ASP A 165 27.22 -23.17 -16.93
N PRO A 166 27.77 -22.12 -16.26
CA PRO A 166 28.25 -22.22 -14.88
C PRO A 166 27.23 -22.70 -13.83
N GLU A 167 25.98 -22.29 -13.97
CA GLU A 167 24.86 -22.65 -13.10
C GLU A 167 24.43 -24.10 -13.32
N ASN A 168 24.27 -24.50 -14.58
CA ASN A 168 24.03 -25.90 -14.96
C ASN A 168 25.12 -26.85 -14.45
N ASP A 169 26.39 -26.42 -14.44
CA ASP A 169 27.50 -27.18 -13.91
C ASP A 169 27.45 -27.33 -12.38
N ALA A 170 26.86 -26.35 -11.68
CA ALA A 170 26.73 -26.34 -10.22
C ALA A 170 25.57 -27.22 -9.74
N GLU A 171 24.42 -27.17 -10.41
CA GLU A 171 23.18 -27.79 -9.94
C GLU A 171 22.77 -29.05 -10.71
N GLY A 172 23.25 -29.15 -11.95
CA GLY A 172 22.91 -30.20 -12.89
C GLY A 172 21.71 -29.82 -13.78
N PRO A 173 21.73 -30.21 -15.07
CA PRO A 173 20.78 -29.75 -16.09
C PRO A 173 19.35 -30.31 -15.97
N ALA A 174 19.05 -31.04 -14.88
CA ALA A 174 17.72 -31.56 -14.58
C ALA A 174 17.05 -30.85 -13.40
N VAL A 175 17.82 -30.04 -12.66
CA VAL A 175 17.36 -29.17 -11.57
C VAL A 175 17.08 -27.79 -12.15
N CYS A 176 18.07 -27.26 -12.87
CA CYS A 176 17.94 -26.01 -13.58
C CYS A 176 16.88 -26.15 -14.68
N ASN A 177 15.73 -25.54 -14.45
CA ASN A 177 14.57 -25.72 -15.29
C ASN A 177 14.18 -24.33 -15.81
N ASN A 178 14.34 -24.09 -17.12
CA ASN A 178 13.89 -22.85 -17.79
C ASN A 178 12.35 -22.69 -17.76
N SER A 179 11.71 -22.93 -16.62
CA SER A 179 10.33 -22.63 -16.43
C SER A 179 10.18 -21.12 -16.44
N VAL A 180 9.14 -20.69 -17.14
CA VAL A 180 8.50 -19.39 -16.95
C VAL A 180 8.41 -19.10 -15.44
N PRO A 181 8.52 -17.83 -14.98
CA PRO A 181 8.29 -17.46 -13.58
C PRO A 181 7.07 -18.20 -13.05
N SER A 182 7.30 -19.14 -12.13
CA SER A 182 6.26 -20.06 -11.68
C SER A 182 6.24 -20.11 -10.17
N ALA A 183 5.06 -20.34 -9.60
CA ALA A 183 4.86 -20.32 -8.15
C ALA A 183 5.55 -21.50 -7.41
N THR A 184 6.52 -22.18 -8.01
CA THR A 184 7.24 -23.34 -7.45
C THR A 184 8.34 -22.95 -6.46
N PHE A 185 8.76 -21.68 -6.40
CA PHE A 185 9.83 -21.20 -5.50
C PHE A 185 11.08 -22.08 -5.63
N ASP A 186 11.52 -22.31 -6.86
CA ASP A 186 12.56 -23.28 -7.21
C ASP A 186 13.98 -22.71 -7.35
N GLY A 187 14.18 -21.40 -7.18
CA GLY A 187 15.51 -20.79 -7.17
C GLY A 187 16.25 -20.81 -5.82
N GLU A 188 17.49 -20.35 -5.83
CA GLU A 188 18.46 -20.41 -4.74
C GLU A 188 18.83 -19.02 -4.18
N LEU A 189 18.52 -17.95 -4.91
CA LEU A 189 18.91 -16.59 -4.55
C LEU A 189 18.37 -16.14 -3.18
N ALA A 190 17.11 -16.42 -2.83
CA ALA A 190 16.55 -16.00 -1.53
C ALA A 190 17.23 -16.68 -0.33
N GLN A 191 17.83 -17.85 -0.52
CA GLN A 191 18.59 -18.60 0.48
C GLN A 191 19.98 -17.99 0.70
N ASN A 192 20.50 -17.31 -0.33
CA ASN A 192 21.85 -16.75 -0.39
C ASN A 192 21.91 -15.24 -0.16
N LEU A 193 20.77 -14.53 -0.27
CA LEU A 193 20.65 -13.15 0.20
C LEU A 193 20.31 -13.11 1.69
N LYS A 194 21.21 -12.56 2.50
CA LYS A 194 21.02 -12.37 3.95
C LYS A 194 20.58 -10.95 4.24
N PHE A 195 19.68 -10.79 5.19
CA PHE A 195 19.21 -9.49 5.66
C PHE A 195 19.40 -9.37 7.17
N ALA A 196 19.72 -8.16 7.61
CA ALA A 196 19.66 -7.68 8.98
C ALA A 196 18.85 -6.37 9.00
N ALA A 197 18.04 -6.16 10.03
CA ALA A 197 17.29 -4.92 10.19
C ALA A 197 17.28 -4.52 11.66
N TRP A 198 17.29 -3.22 11.95
CA TRP A 198 17.28 -2.67 13.30
C TRP A 198 16.41 -1.41 13.38
N ALA A 199 15.96 -1.10 14.60
CA ALA A 199 15.36 0.21 14.86
C ALA A 199 16.48 1.23 14.92
N ASP A 200 16.47 2.15 13.96
CA ASP A 200 17.56 3.05 13.63
C ASP A 200 17.26 4.46 14.14
N ASP A 201 18.31 5.24 14.37
CA ASP A 201 18.16 6.65 14.77
C ASP A 201 18.19 7.65 13.59
N GLY A 202 18.32 7.14 12.36
CA GLY A 202 18.27 7.88 11.11
C GLY A 202 19.62 8.04 10.42
N ASP A 203 20.68 7.42 10.93
CA ASP A 203 22.01 7.42 10.32
C ASP A 203 22.34 6.15 9.52
N ASN A 204 21.49 5.12 9.60
CA ASN A 204 21.65 3.83 8.94
C ASN A 204 22.97 3.13 9.29
N VAL A 205 23.45 3.30 10.51
CA VAL A 205 24.58 2.58 11.08
C VAL A 205 24.08 1.80 12.28
N TRP A 206 24.28 0.48 12.28
CA TRP A 206 23.86 -0.31 13.44
C TRP A 206 24.78 -0.12 14.65
N GLU A 207 24.24 0.40 15.74
CA GLU A 207 25.00 0.79 16.93
C GLU A 207 24.46 0.27 18.27
N THR A 208 25.21 0.53 19.34
CA THR A 208 24.78 0.18 20.70
C THR A 208 23.56 0.98 21.13
N GLY A 209 22.45 0.30 21.34
CA GLY A 209 21.18 0.92 21.72
C GLY A 209 20.08 0.64 20.71
N GLU A 210 20.44 0.13 19.54
CA GLU A 210 19.54 -0.16 18.44
C GLU A 210 19.15 -1.65 18.42
N PRO A 211 17.89 -1.97 18.75
CA PRO A 211 17.44 -3.35 18.76
C PRO A 211 17.31 -3.88 17.34
N LEU A 212 17.90 -5.05 17.09
CA LEU A 212 17.69 -5.83 15.88
C LEU A 212 16.23 -6.32 15.82
N LEU A 213 15.62 -6.23 14.63
CA LEU A 213 14.25 -6.68 14.36
C LEU A 213 14.17 -8.20 14.24
N PHE A 214 15.18 -8.83 13.66
CA PHE A 214 15.19 -10.27 13.42
C PHE A 214 15.68 -11.03 14.66
N SER A 215 14.94 -12.08 15.05
CA SER A 215 15.31 -12.92 16.19
C SER A 215 16.67 -13.63 16.05
N ASN A 216 17.14 -13.84 14.82
CA ASN A 216 18.43 -14.47 14.50
C ASN A 216 19.55 -13.46 14.24
N GLN A 217 19.36 -12.17 14.56
CA GLN A 217 20.24 -11.03 14.21
C GLN A 217 20.30 -10.75 12.70
N SER A 218 20.62 -11.76 11.90
CA SER A 218 20.48 -11.78 10.45
C SER A 218 19.91 -13.12 9.97
N GLY A 219 19.43 -13.18 8.73
CA GLY A 219 19.00 -14.46 8.14
C GLY A 219 18.72 -14.38 6.65
N PRO A 220 18.59 -15.54 5.97
CA PRO A 220 18.27 -15.57 4.54
C PRO A 220 16.90 -14.96 4.26
N ALA A 221 16.73 -14.30 3.11
CA ALA A 221 15.44 -13.78 2.64
C ALA A 221 14.34 -14.85 2.66
N SER A 222 14.68 -16.10 2.32
CA SER A 222 13.74 -17.23 2.37
C SER A 222 13.18 -17.54 3.76
N ASP A 223 13.82 -17.09 4.84
CA ASP A 223 13.27 -17.13 6.21
C ASP A 223 12.78 -15.75 6.65
N VAL A 224 13.67 -14.75 6.68
CA VAL A 224 13.36 -13.48 7.36
C VAL A 224 12.37 -12.61 6.58
N LEU A 225 12.20 -12.84 5.28
CA LEU A 225 11.17 -12.19 4.45
C LEU A 225 10.02 -13.15 4.10
N GLY A 226 10.09 -14.43 4.52
CA GLY A 226 9.12 -15.46 4.19
C GLY A 226 7.83 -15.40 5.03
N GLY A 227 6.96 -14.44 4.73
CA GLY A 227 5.63 -14.32 5.33
C GLY A 227 5.68 -13.98 6.82
N LYS A 228 6.58 -13.07 7.20
CA LYS A 228 6.82 -12.67 8.58
C LYS A 228 6.14 -11.34 8.91
N THR A 229 5.87 -11.16 10.19
CA THR A 229 5.47 -9.87 10.75
C THR A 229 6.41 -9.52 11.87
N TYR A 230 7.02 -8.34 11.79
CA TYR A 230 7.89 -7.80 12.82
C TYR A 230 7.20 -6.62 13.50
N ALA A 231 7.31 -6.57 14.82
CA ALA A 231 6.86 -5.43 15.62
C ALA A 231 7.92 -4.33 15.56
N LEU A 232 7.58 -3.19 14.96
CA LEU A 232 8.36 -1.96 15.07
C LEU A 232 8.05 -1.28 16.42
N ALA A 233 6.79 -1.33 16.81
CA ALA A 233 6.31 -0.95 18.13
C ALA A 233 5.01 -1.70 18.46
N ASP A 234 4.98 -2.44 19.57
CA ASP A 234 3.75 -3.01 20.13
C ASP A 234 3.77 -3.02 21.66
N SER A 235 2.73 -3.57 22.30
CA SER A 235 2.59 -3.54 23.76
C SER A 235 3.61 -4.42 24.52
N VAL A 236 4.39 -5.24 23.82
CA VAL A 236 5.34 -6.20 24.42
C VAL A 236 6.78 -5.97 23.91
N THR A 237 6.93 -5.49 22.68
CA THR A 237 8.18 -5.38 21.94
C THR A 237 8.60 -3.92 21.84
N GLY A 238 9.82 -3.60 22.28
CA GLY A 238 10.40 -2.26 22.17
C GLY A 238 10.07 -1.30 23.33
N PRO A 239 10.41 -0.01 23.19
CA PRO A 239 10.31 0.98 24.27
C PRO A 239 8.90 1.57 24.48
N GLY A 240 7.92 1.22 23.65
CA GLY A 240 6.57 1.77 23.65
C GLY A 240 6.11 2.18 22.25
N PRO A 241 4.96 2.88 22.13
CA PRO A 241 4.42 3.30 20.84
C PRO A 241 5.34 4.32 20.18
N LEU A 242 5.40 4.29 18.85
CA LEU A 242 6.09 5.31 18.07
C LEU A 242 5.44 6.68 18.33
N PRO A 243 6.23 7.75 18.54
CA PRO A 243 5.69 9.06 18.85
C PRO A 243 4.97 9.66 17.64
N GLY A 244 3.89 10.41 17.91
CA GLY A 244 3.22 11.21 16.89
C GLY A 244 3.91 12.55 16.70
N GLY A 245 3.87 13.08 15.49
CA GLY A 245 4.55 14.30 15.07
C GLY A 245 6.06 14.13 14.90
N SER A 246 6.54 12.91 14.70
CA SER A 246 7.96 12.58 14.57
C SER A 246 8.20 11.48 13.55
N THR A 247 9.43 11.42 13.06
CA THR A 247 9.93 10.36 12.20
C THR A 247 10.59 9.28 13.05
N SER A 248 10.37 8.03 12.72
CA SER A 248 11.11 6.86 13.25
C SER A 248 11.80 6.16 12.09
N TYR A 249 12.93 5.49 12.33
CA TYR A 249 13.73 4.91 11.25
C TYR A 249 13.91 3.40 11.42
N ILE A 250 14.04 2.72 10.29
CA ILE A 250 14.49 1.34 10.20
C ILE A 250 15.74 1.35 9.33
N GLY A 251 16.83 0.83 9.88
CA GLY A 251 18.01 0.48 9.12
C GLY A 251 17.86 -0.95 8.62
N LEU A 252 18.22 -1.16 7.37
CA LEU A 252 18.19 -2.46 6.71
C LEU A 252 19.52 -2.65 6.01
N ALA A 253 20.18 -3.80 6.22
CA ALA A 253 21.38 -4.18 5.50
C ALA A 253 21.19 -5.57 4.88
N TRP A 254 21.58 -5.73 3.63
CA TRP A 254 21.56 -7.01 2.92
C TRP A 254 22.92 -7.35 2.34
N CYS A 255 23.16 -8.66 2.17
CA CYS A 255 24.41 -9.20 1.68
C CYS A 255 24.16 -10.43 0.80
N ALA A 256 24.76 -10.44 -0.37
CA ALA A 256 24.82 -11.58 -1.28
C ALA A 256 25.93 -12.55 -0.85
N GLY A 257 25.60 -13.47 0.06
CA GLY A 257 26.56 -14.41 0.64
C GLY A 257 26.38 -14.60 2.15
N THR A 258 27.48 -14.51 2.90
CA THR A 258 27.48 -14.65 4.36
C THR A 258 27.48 -13.26 5.01
N GLN A 259 26.38 -12.91 5.67
CA GLN A 259 26.30 -11.72 6.50
C GLN A 259 26.66 -12.05 7.95
N THR A 260 27.63 -11.33 8.50
CA THR A 260 28.02 -11.44 9.91
C THR A 260 27.61 -10.19 10.66
N VAL A 261 26.82 -10.36 11.72
CA VAL A 261 26.46 -9.30 12.68
C VAL A 261 27.32 -9.49 13.92
N ASP A 262 28.38 -8.68 14.07
CA ASP A 262 29.27 -8.75 15.22
C ASP A 262 28.81 -7.77 16.31
N THR A 263 28.06 -8.30 17.29
CA THR A 263 27.61 -7.55 18.47
C THR A 263 28.73 -7.05 19.39
N GLY A 264 29.94 -7.58 19.28
CA GLY A 264 31.10 -7.09 20.04
C GLY A 264 31.76 -5.87 19.39
N ALA A 265 31.73 -5.82 18.06
CA ALA A 265 32.29 -4.73 17.27
C ALA A 265 31.25 -3.69 16.81
N ASN A 266 29.95 -3.99 16.92
CA ASN A 266 28.84 -3.26 16.31
C ASN A 266 29.06 -3.06 14.81
N THR A 267 29.30 -4.15 14.09
CA THR A 267 29.53 -4.12 12.65
C THR A 267 28.70 -5.18 11.96
N ILE A 268 28.19 -4.83 10.77
CA ILE A 268 27.61 -5.76 9.81
C ILE A 268 28.60 -5.87 8.65
N SER A 269 28.93 -7.10 8.23
CA SER A 269 29.87 -7.32 7.13
C SER A 269 29.37 -8.38 6.16
N CYS A 270 29.63 -8.21 4.88
CA CYS A 270 29.35 -9.20 3.84
C CYS A 270 30.58 -9.98 3.37
N ASP A 271 30.42 -11.30 3.19
CA ASP A 271 31.39 -12.17 2.54
C ASP A 271 30.71 -13.03 1.45
N GLY A 272 31.07 -12.76 0.20
CA GLY A 272 30.53 -13.47 -0.96
C GLY A 272 31.03 -14.91 -1.14
N ALA A 273 32.05 -15.36 -0.41
CA ALA A 273 32.69 -16.66 -0.65
C ALA A 273 31.74 -17.87 -0.50
N GLY A 274 30.63 -17.69 0.21
CA GLY A 274 29.61 -18.73 0.42
C GLY A 274 28.53 -18.80 -0.67
N MET A 275 28.43 -17.81 -1.57
CA MET A 275 27.43 -17.77 -2.63
C MET A 275 28.01 -18.43 -3.89
N GLY A 276 27.36 -19.49 -4.35
CA GLY A 276 27.82 -20.31 -5.45
C GLY A 276 27.35 -19.80 -6.81
N ASN A 277 27.65 -20.60 -7.84
CA ASN A 277 27.19 -20.35 -9.21
C ASN A 277 25.73 -20.77 -9.43
N ASP A 278 25.16 -21.51 -8.47
CA ASP A 278 23.77 -21.95 -8.40
C ASP A 278 22.81 -20.77 -8.44
N THR A 279 23.12 -19.67 -7.75
CA THR A 279 22.22 -18.50 -7.67
C THR A 279 22.20 -17.61 -8.91
N GLN A 280 22.88 -17.98 -9.99
CA GLN A 280 23.02 -17.07 -11.13
C GLN A 280 21.74 -17.02 -11.92
N THR A 281 21.35 -15.84 -12.40
CA THR A 281 20.12 -15.66 -13.21
C THR A 281 18.79 -15.92 -12.49
N ASP A 282 18.83 -16.51 -11.30
CA ASP A 282 17.75 -16.50 -10.33
C ASP A 282 17.18 -15.10 -10.07
N SER A 283 15.92 -15.09 -9.67
CA SER A 283 15.26 -13.88 -9.19
C SER A 283 14.51 -14.16 -7.89
N MET A 284 14.43 -13.15 -7.02
CA MET A 284 13.54 -13.16 -5.88
C MET A 284 12.72 -11.89 -5.85
N THR A 285 11.47 -11.98 -5.39
CA THR A 285 10.60 -10.83 -5.16
C THR A 285 9.95 -10.94 -3.79
N ALA A 286 9.84 -9.82 -3.07
CA ALA A 286 9.10 -9.77 -1.82
C ALA A 286 8.28 -8.49 -1.70
N ASP A 287 7.13 -8.61 -1.05
CA ASP A 287 6.27 -7.51 -0.67
C ASP A 287 6.63 -7.01 0.73
N VAL A 288 6.62 -5.69 0.92
CA VAL A 288 6.82 -5.03 2.22
C VAL A 288 5.64 -4.11 2.48
N ALA A 289 4.97 -4.28 3.61
CA ALA A 289 3.82 -3.48 4.01
C ALA A 289 3.97 -2.98 5.44
N PHE A 290 3.62 -1.71 5.67
CA PHE A 290 3.59 -1.12 7.00
C PHE A 290 2.16 -0.95 7.48
N ARG A 291 1.94 -1.18 8.78
CA ARG A 291 0.65 -0.98 9.44
C ARG A 291 0.83 -0.19 10.70
N VAL A 292 -0.06 0.77 10.89
CA VAL A 292 -0.15 1.53 12.14
C VAL A 292 -1.52 1.39 12.78
N GLU A 293 -1.55 1.32 14.10
CA GLU A 293 -2.77 1.32 14.92
C GLU A 293 -2.63 2.37 16.01
N GLN A 294 -3.68 3.14 16.27
CA GLN A 294 -3.61 4.17 17.31
C GLN A 294 -3.36 3.56 18.69
N HIS A 295 -2.39 4.09 19.43
CA HIS A 295 -2.08 3.61 20.78
C HIS A 295 -3.18 3.91 21.82
N ARG A 296 -3.72 5.14 21.81
CA ARG A 296 -4.58 5.70 22.87
C ARG A 296 -5.72 4.78 23.33
N ASN A 297 -6.36 4.08 22.39
CA ASN A 297 -7.51 3.23 22.65
C ASN A 297 -7.19 1.73 22.54
N ASN A 298 -5.94 1.38 22.20
CA ASN A 298 -5.49 0.01 21.98
C ASN A 298 -4.20 -0.30 22.77
N PRO A 299 -4.19 -0.18 24.11
CA PRO A 299 -2.94 -0.30 24.90
C PRO A 299 -2.30 -1.70 24.88
N ASN A 300 -3.04 -2.74 24.50
CA ASN A 300 -2.58 -4.13 24.44
C ASN A 300 -2.42 -4.63 22.99
N PHE A 301 -2.23 -3.73 22.03
CA PHE A 301 -2.03 -4.12 20.64
C PHE A 301 -0.77 -4.98 20.51
N LEU A 302 -0.85 -6.00 19.67
CA LEU A 302 0.26 -6.88 19.34
C LEU A 302 0.36 -7.00 17.83
N CYS A 303 1.58 -6.99 17.32
CA CYS A 303 1.81 -7.28 15.92
C CYS A 303 1.63 -8.79 15.67
N THR A 304 0.41 -9.17 15.32
CA THR A 304 0.13 -10.53 14.84
C THR A 304 0.26 -10.57 13.32
N PRO A 305 0.76 -11.68 12.74
CA PRO A 305 0.69 -11.88 11.30
C PRO A 305 -0.72 -11.64 10.79
N ARG A 306 -0.85 -10.85 9.72
CA ARG A 306 -2.06 -10.94 8.92
C ARG A 306 -2.07 -12.37 8.37
N THR A 307 -3.04 -13.17 8.77
CA THR A 307 -3.53 -14.19 7.84
C THR A 307 -3.78 -13.47 6.52
N ALA A 308 -3.18 -13.96 5.42
CA ALA A 308 -3.42 -13.43 4.09
C ALA A 308 -4.91 -13.09 3.97
N PRO A 309 -5.29 -11.92 3.39
CA PRO A 309 -6.69 -11.60 3.21
C PRO A 309 -7.33 -12.83 2.61
N GLU A 310 -8.30 -13.40 3.32
CA GLU A 310 -9.01 -14.53 2.79
C GLU A 310 -9.56 -14.08 1.43
N THR A 311 -9.20 -14.81 0.37
CA THR A 311 -9.69 -14.51 -0.96
C THR A 311 -10.71 -15.57 -1.36
N GLY A 312 -11.75 -15.11 -2.04
CA GLY A 312 -12.72 -15.98 -2.68
C GLY A 312 -12.62 -15.91 -4.19
N THR A 313 -13.47 -16.73 -4.81
CA THR A 313 -13.73 -16.71 -6.25
C THR A 313 -15.19 -16.35 -6.44
N VAL A 314 -15.56 -15.74 -7.56
CA VAL A 314 -16.95 -15.50 -7.96
C VAL A 314 -17.15 -15.89 -9.41
N THR A 315 -18.34 -16.38 -9.74
CA THR A 315 -18.78 -16.50 -11.13
C THR A 315 -20.06 -15.68 -11.31
N VAL A 316 -20.10 -14.84 -12.35
CA VAL A 316 -21.34 -14.17 -12.79
C VAL A 316 -21.85 -14.89 -14.04
N ASP A 317 -23.12 -15.26 -14.03
CA ASP A 317 -23.82 -16.01 -15.07
C ASP A 317 -24.94 -15.13 -15.64
N LYS A 318 -24.88 -14.88 -16.94
CA LYS A 318 -25.82 -14.03 -17.67
C LYS A 318 -26.78 -14.88 -18.49
N VAL A 319 -28.07 -14.77 -18.14
CA VAL A 319 -29.16 -15.41 -18.89
C VAL A 319 -30.03 -14.37 -19.59
N VAL A 320 -30.22 -14.52 -20.89
CA VAL A 320 -31.17 -13.71 -21.68
C VAL A 320 -32.36 -14.56 -22.08
N THR A 321 -33.56 -14.12 -21.71
CA THR A 321 -34.84 -14.80 -22.01
C THR A 321 -35.80 -13.86 -22.73
N PHE A 322 -36.69 -14.40 -23.56
CA PHE A 322 -37.57 -13.60 -24.42
C PHE A 322 -39.04 -13.88 -24.12
N THR A 323 -39.88 -12.83 -24.06
CA THR A 323 -41.34 -13.00 -23.94
C THR A 323 -41.99 -13.53 -25.21
N SER A 324 -41.29 -13.47 -26.35
CA SER A 324 -41.77 -13.91 -27.66
C SER A 324 -40.61 -14.35 -28.55
N THR A 325 -40.83 -15.37 -29.37
CA THR A 325 -39.87 -15.88 -30.36
C THR A 325 -39.66 -14.94 -31.56
N SER A 326 -40.41 -13.83 -31.63
CA SER A 326 -40.27 -12.83 -32.70
C SER A 326 -39.21 -11.78 -32.41
N VAL A 327 -38.65 -11.74 -31.20
CA VAL A 327 -37.52 -10.87 -30.84
C VAL A 327 -36.23 -11.64 -31.11
N VAL A 328 -35.34 -11.07 -31.91
CA VAL A 328 -34.05 -11.66 -32.30
C VAL A 328 -32.96 -10.61 -32.17
N GLY A 329 -31.73 -11.04 -31.89
CA GLY A 329 -30.54 -10.19 -31.96
C GLY A 329 -30.07 -9.57 -30.64
N VAL A 330 -30.55 -10.04 -29.48
CA VAL A 330 -29.92 -9.75 -28.18
C VAL A 330 -29.16 -11.00 -27.72
N ASP A 331 -27.92 -10.83 -27.31
CA ASP A 331 -27.01 -11.86 -26.83
C ASP A 331 -26.44 -11.50 -25.45
N VAL A 332 -25.81 -12.47 -24.77
CA VAL A 332 -25.12 -12.24 -23.50
C VAL A 332 -24.00 -11.20 -23.63
N ASN A 333 -23.32 -11.16 -24.79
CA ASN A 333 -22.23 -10.23 -25.07
C ASN A 333 -22.68 -8.77 -25.22
N ASP A 334 -23.99 -8.51 -25.31
CA ASP A 334 -24.52 -7.15 -25.32
C ASP A 334 -24.54 -6.53 -23.91
N PHE A 335 -24.17 -7.30 -22.87
CA PHE A 335 -24.12 -6.85 -21.48
C PHE A 335 -22.69 -6.89 -20.97
N THR A 336 -22.20 -5.75 -20.50
CA THR A 336 -20.96 -5.70 -19.71
C THR A 336 -21.33 -5.99 -18.25
N LEU A 337 -20.70 -7.00 -17.65
CA LEU A 337 -20.96 -7.46 -16.28
C LEU A 337 -19.95 -6.83 -15.34
N HIS A 338 -20.42 -6.34 -14.19
CA HIS A 338 -19.61 -5.60 -13.23
C HIS A 338 -19.74 -6.20 -11.83
N ILE A 339 -18.62 -6.27 -11.12
CA ILE A 339 -18.56 -6.47 -9.67
C ILE A 339 -17.80 -5.31 -9.03
N ASP A 340 -18.35 -4.70 -7.98
CA ASP A 340 -17.73 -3.57 -7.25
C ASP A 340 -17.72 -3.86 -5.74
N GLY A 341 -16.56 -3.74 -5.11
CA GLY A 341 -16.36 -4.04 -3.69
C GLY A 341 -14.95 -4.53 -3.33
N PRO A 342 -14.70 -4.87 -2.04
CA PRO A 342 -15.69 -4.94 -0.96
C PRO A 342 -15.95 -3.61 -0.26
N VAL A 343 -15.28 -2.53 -0.66
CA VAL A 343 -15.45 -1.18 -0.12
C VAL A 343 -16.19 -0.32 -1.16
N PRO A 344 -17.48 0.00 -0.96
CA PRO A 344 -18.24 0.75 -1.96
C PRO A 344 -17.64 2.14 -2.23
N GLY A 345 -17.47 2.49 -3.51
CA GLY A 345 -17.06 3.84 -3.92
C GLY A 345 -15.55 4.10 -3.91
N THR A 346 -14.71 3.08 -3.76
CA THR A 346 -13.24 3.17 -3.94
C THR A 346 -12.82 3.12 -5.41
N GLY A 347 -13.73 2.76 -6.32
CA GLY A 347 -13.41 2.55 -7.74
C GLY A 347 -12.90 1.14 -8.05
N ASP A 348 -13.12 0.17 -7.16
CA ASP A 348 -12.76 -1.24 -7.33
C ASP A 348 -13.78 -2.00 -8.22
N ASP A 349 -14.29 -1.32 -9.24
CA ASP A 349 -15.19 -1.90 -10.24
C ASP A 349 -14.40 -2.78 -11.22
N GLN A 350 -14.80 -4.04 -11.33
CA GLN A 350 -14.18 -5.02 -12.21
C GLN A 350 -15.18 -5.50 -13.25
N VAL A 351 -14.78 -5.44 -14.52
CA VAL A 351 -15.52 -6.07 -15.61
C VAL A 351 -15.22 -7.56 -15.60
N VAL A 352 -16.26 -8.37 -15.51
CA VAL A 352 -16.17 -9.84 -15.47
C VAL A 352 -16.76 -10.46 -16.73
N VAL A 353 -16.34 -11.69 -17.01
CA VAL A 353 -16.79 -12.45 -18.19
C VAL A 353 -17.82 -13.49 -17.75
N ASP A 354 -18.86 -13.62 -18.56
CA ASP A 354 -19.94 -14.59 -18.37
C ASP A 354 -19.41 -16.02 -18.17
N GLU A 355 -19.88 -16.69 -17.12
CA GLU A 355 -19.51 -18.05 -16.70
C GLU A 355 -18.00 -18.27 -16.40
N VAL A 356 -17.18 -17.22 -16.34
CA VAL A 356 -15.75 -17.34 -16.03
C VAL A 356 -15.50 -17.03 -14.54
N PRO A 357 -14.86 -17.95 -13.78
CA PRO A 357 -14.49 -17.68 -12.39
C PRO A 357 -13.48 -16.52 -12.27
N THR A 358 -13.84 -15.51 -11.49
CA THR A 358 -13.01 -14.38 -11.09
C THR A 358 -12.45 -14.65 -9.69
N ALA A 359 -11.16 -14.97 -9.59
CA ALA A 359 -10.49 -15.38 -8.36
C ALA A 359 -9.67 -14.24 -7.73
N GLY A 360 -9.19 -14.44 -6.49
CA GLY A 360 -8.32 -13.47 -5.81
C GLY A 360 -9.06 -12.27 -5.22
N LEU A 361 -10.40 -12.35 -5.14
CA LEU A 361 -11.23 -11.28 -4.60
C LEU A 361 -11.15 -11.27 -3.07
N PRO A 362 -10.81 -10.16 -2.42
CA PRO A 362 -10.91 -10.04 -0.97
C PRO A 362 -12.29 -10.47 -0.45
N VAL A 363 -12.35 -11.18 0.68
CA VAL A 363 -13.64 -11.49 1.32
C VAL A 363 -14.38 -10.21 1.68
N GLY A 364 -15.70 -10.22 1.44
CA GLY A 364 -16.54 -9.05 1.71
C GLY A 364 -17.81 -9.01 0.87
N GLN A 365 -18.54 -7.91 0.96
CA GLN A 365 -19.74 -7.69 0.16
C GLN A 365 -19.42 -6.95 -1.13
N TYR A 366 -19.92 -7.47 -2.23
CA TYR A 366 -19.80 -6.89 -3.56
C TYR A 366 -21.18 -6.55 -4.12
N THR A 367 -21.25 -5.49 -4.90
CA THR A 367 -22.40 -5.19 -5.75
C THR A 367 -22.16 -5.76 -7.14
N VAL A 368 -23.15 -6.47 -7.67
CA VAL A 368 -23.16 -7.01 -9.02
C VAL A 368 -24.15 -6.22 -9.85
N SER A 369 -23.72 -5.77 -11.01
CA SER A 369 -24.56 -5.01 -11.93
C SER A 369 -24.21 -5.34 -13.38
N GLU A 370 -25.00 -4.78 -14.30
CA GLU A 370 -24.76 -4.92 -15.72
C GLU A 370 -25.08 -3.64 -16.49
N VAL A 371 -24.40 -3.47 -17.62
CA VAL A 371 -24.62 -2.36 -18.54
C VAL A 371 -24.90 -2.91 -19.93
N TYR A 372 -26.10 -2.66 -20.45
CA TYR A 372 -26.47 -3.01 -21.81
C TYR A 372 -25.82 -2.04 -22.82
N SER A 373 -25.28 -2.59 -23.91
CA SER A 373 -24.61 -1.87 -24.99
C SER A 373 -25.53 -0.89 -25.75
N ASN A 374 -26.85 -1.03 -25.58
CA ASN A 374 -27.87 -0.38 -26.38
C ASN A 374 -27.86 -0.82 -27.86
N ASP A 375 -27.34 -2.00 -28.14
CA ASP A 375 -27.42 -2.66 -29.45
C ASP A 375 -28.02 -4.06 -29.27
N PRO A 376 -29.23 -4.34 -29.81
CA PRO A 376 -30.11 -3.44 -30.57
C PRO A 376 -30.73 -2.31 -29.75
N VAL A 377 -30.94 -1.16 -30.39
CA VAL A 377 -31.54 0.05 -29.76
C VAL A 377 -33.01 -0.16 -29.41
N GLY A 378 -33.45 0.36 -28.27
CA GLY A 378 -34.88 0.49 -27.92
C GLY A 378 -35.50 -0.79 -27.34
N ILE A 379 -34.67 -1.74 -26.93
CA ILE A 379 -35.10 -2.94 -26.22
C ILE A 379 -35.32 -2.63 -24.74
N GLN A 380 -36.37 -3.19 -24.15
CA GLN A 380 -36.65 -3.10 -22.73
C GLN A 380 -36.38 -4.44 -22.04
N PHE A 381 -35.80 -4.36 -20.83
CA PHE A 381 -35.46 -5.53 -20.03
C PHE A 381 -36.10 -5.43 -18.65
N ASN A 382 -36.47 -6.58 -18.10
CA ASN A 382 -36.65 -6.75 -16.67
C ASN A 382 -35.56 -7.69 -16.16
N ALA A 383 -34.59 -7.12 -15.42
CA ALA A 383 -33.52 -7.89 -14.79
C ALA A 383 -34.05 -8.53 -13.51
N SER A 384 -33.52 -9.71 -13.19
CA SER A 384 -33.75 -10.38 -11.91
C SER A 384 -32.49 -11.12 -11.51
N PHE A 385 -32.23 -11.20 -10.21
CA PHE A 385 -31.00 -11.76 -9.67
C PHE A 385 -31.30 -13.01 -8.84
N SER A 386 -30.45 -14.03 -8.98
CA SER A 386 -30.61 -15.29 -8.25
C SER A 386 -29.26 -15.97 -7.98
N GLY A 387 -29.30 -17.20 -7.47
CA GLY A 387 -28.10 -17.91 -7.01
C GLY A 387 -27.59 -17.33 -5.69
N SER A 388 -26.36 -16.85 -5.69
CA SER A 388 -25.69 -16.26 -4.51
C SER A 388 -25.89 -14.75 -4.39
N CYS A 389 -26.61 -14.15 -5.35
CA CYS A 389 -26.95 -12.74 -5.36
C CYS A 389 -28.31 -12.46 -4.71
N THR A 390 -28.38 -11.35 -3.99
CA THR A 390 -29.62 -10.81 -3.41
C THR A 390 -29.92 -9.44 -4.01
N GLU A 391 -31.01 -9.34 -4.74
CA GLU A 391 -31.46 -8.11 -5.42
C GLU A 391 -31.67 -6.94 -4.45
N VAL A 392 -31.24 -5.74 -4.84
CA VAL A 392 -31.33 -4.51 -4.04
C VAL A 392 -32.50 -3.66 -4.52
N GLY A 393 -33.73 -4.08 -4.21
CA GLY A 393 -34.93 -3.42 -4.75
C GLY A 393 -34.95 -3.43 -6.28
N ASP A 394 -35.65 -2.49 -6.92
CA ASP A 394 -35.80 -2.46 -8.39
C ASP A 394 -34.67 -1.67 -9.10
N THR A 395 -33.45 -1.68 -8.55
CA THR A 395 -32.35 -0.82 -9.03
C THR A 395 -31.51 -1.44 -10.15
N GLY A 396 -31.74 -2.70 -10.52
CA GLY A 396 -30.88 -3.42 -11.47
C GLY A 396 -29.50 -3.79 -10.91
N VAL A 397 -29.41 -3.91 -9.58
CA VAL A 397 -28.17 -4.24 -8.86
C VAL A 397 -28.48 -5.31 -7.81
N ALA A 398 -27.54 -6.21 -7.54
CA ALA A 398 -27.63 -7.19 -6.46
C ALA A 398 -26.39 -7.16 -5.57
N ASN A 399 -26.55 -7.55 -4.31
CA ASN A 399 -25.44 -7.79 -3.40
C ASN A 399 -25.06 -9.26 -3.40
N MET A 400 -23.77 -9.54 -3.33
CA MET A 400 -23.23 -10.87 -3.05
C MET A 400 -22.14 -10.82 -2.00
N THR A 401 -21.88 -11.96 -1.34
CA THR A 401 -20.81 -12.07 -0.35
C THR A 401 -19.74 -13.04 -0.85
N VAL A 402 -18.51 -12.55 -0.93
CA VAL A 402 -17.32 -13.35 -1.25
C VAL A 402 -16.78 -13.94 0.04
N VAL A 403 -16.60 -15.25 0.05
CA VAL A 403 -16.13 -16.04 1.20
C VAL A 403 -14.89 -16.83 0.77
N ALA A 404 -13.95 -17.00 1.71
CA ALA A 404 -12.68 -17.66 1.50
C ALA A 404 -12.82 -19.04 0.84
N GLY A 405 -12.12 -19.26 -0.28
CA GLY A 405 -12.07 -20.57 -0.94
C GLY A 405 -13.40 -21.10 -1.49
N VAL A 406 -14.43 -20.26 -1.55
CA VAL A 406 -15.73 -20.58 -2.15
C VAL A 406 -15.80 -19.93 -3.54
N ASN A 407 -16.52 -20.57 -4.47
CA ASN A 407 -16.90 -19.98 -5.75
C ASN A 407 -18.44 -19.89 -5.86
N PRO A 408 -19.08 -18.86 -5.30
CA PRO A 408 -20.51 -18.63 -5.46
C PRO A 408 -20.82 -18.11 -6.86
N THR A 409 -21.91 -18.61 -7.44
CA THR A 409 -22.43 -18.11 -8.71
C THR A 409 -23.56 -17.10 -8.47
N CYS A 410 -23.45 -15.92 -9.08
CA CYS A 410 -24.50 -14.92 -9.18
C CYS A 410 -25.13 -15.00 -10.58
N THR A 411 -26.44 -15.28 -10.66
CA THR A 411 -27.12 -15.37 -11.96
C THR A 411 -27.97 -14.13 -12.19
N ILE A 412 -27.73 -13.41 -13.29
CA ILE A 412 -28.54 -12.28 -13.76
C ILE A 412 -29.40 -12.74 -14.93
N THR A 413 -30.72 -12.74 -14.76
CA THR A 413 -31.66 -13.08 -15.82
C THR A 413 -32.36 -11.84 -16.34
N ASN A 414 -32.12 -11.52 -17.62
CA ASN A 414 -32.89 -10.50 -18.32
C ASN A 414 -34.03 -11.11 -19.11
N LEU A 415 -35.25 -10.69 -18.78
CA LEU A 415 -36.42 -10.91 -19.60
C LEU A 415 -36.56 -9.75 -20.59
N VAL A 416 -36.34 -10.03 -21.87
CA VAL A 416 -36.54 -9.08 -22.97
C VAL A 416 -38.04 -8.88 -23.22
N ILE A 417 -38.51 -7.65 -23.08
CA ILE A 417 -39.92 -7.26 -23.25
C ILE A 417 -40.08 -6.51 -24.58
N THR A 418 -41.04 -6.94 -25.41
CA THR A 418 -41.46 -6.19 -26.61
C THR A 418 -42.15 -4.88 -26.21
N PRO A 419 -41.86 -3.75 -26.87
CA PRO A 419 -42.71 -2.57 -26.78
C PRO A 419 -44.14 -2.95 -27.18
N GLN A 420 -45.13 -2.62 -26.34
CA GLN A 420 -46.53 -2.67 -26.75
C GLN A 420 -46.69 -1.69 -27.93
N THR A 421 -46.95 -2.21 -29.13
CA THR A 421 -47.27 -1.39 -30.32
C THR A 421 -48.58 -0.66 -30.15
#